data_AF-A0A354ZDP3-F1
#
_entry.id   AF-A0A354ZDP3-F1
#
_cell.length_a   1.000
_cell.length_b   1.000
_cell.length_c   1.000
_cell.angle_alpha   90.00
_cell.angle_beta   90.00
_cell.angle_gamma   90.00
#
_symmetry.space_group_name_H-M   'P 1'
#
loop_
_entity.id
_entity.type
_entity.pdbx_description
1 polymer ?
#
loop_
_entity_poly.entity_id
_entity_poly.type
_entity_poly.pdbx_seq_one_letter_code
_entity_poly.pdbx_strand_id
1 'polypeptide(L)' 'PDIEAGNILYKCLLDLAGAKGAAVIMGATVPIVLTSRADSAETKLASIALASLLGS' A
#
# COMPACT_ATOMS: atom_id res chain seq x y z
N PRO A 1 3.64 18.10 6.12
CA PRO A 1 3.70 16.64 6.37
C PRO A 1 4.78 15.99 5.52
N ASP A 2 5.52 15.06 6.11
CA ASP A 2 6.68 14.37 5.53
C ASP A 2 6.38 12.87 5.33
N ILE A 3 7.37 12.13 4.83
CA ILE A 3 7.24 10.69 4.55
C ILE A 3 7.11 9.89 5.85
N GLU A 4 7.77 10.33 6.92
CA GLU A 4 7.74 9.72 8.23
C GLU A 4 6.31 9.75 8.80
N ALA A 5 5.64 10.90 8.77
CA ALA A 5 4.26 11.03 9.23
C ALA A 5 3.29 10.13 8.43
N GLY A 6 3.48 10.02 7.11
CA GLY A 6 2.67 9.13 6.27
C GLY A 6 2.86 7.65 6.60
N ASN A 7 4.11 7.21 6.79
CA ASN A 7 4.41 5.83 7.15
C ASN A 7 3.93 5.47 8.56
N ILE A 8 4.08 6.39 9.53
CA ILE A 8 3.54 6.23 10.88
C ILE A 8 2.03 6.04 10.82
N LEU A 9 1.31 6.91 10.11
CA LEU A 9 -0.13 6.80 9.97
C LEU A 9 -0.54 5.46 9.32
N TYR A 10 0.11 5.08 8.22
CA TYR A 10 -0.18 3.82 7.53
C TYR A 10 0.01 2.61 8.45
N LYS A 11 1.12 2.55 9.20
CA LYS A 11 1.39 1.45 10.14
C LYS A 11 0.45 1.46 11.34
N CYS A 12 0.11 2.62 11.88
CA CYS A 12 -0.89 2.71 12.95
C CYS A 12 -2.26 2.19 12.50
N LEU A 13 -2.68 2.50 11.26
CA LEU A 13 -3.95 1.99 10.74
C LEU A 13 -3.93 0.46 10.61
N LEU A 14 -2.85 -0.11 10.08
CA LEU A 14 -2.72 -1.55 9.94
C LEU A 14 -2.61 -2.27 11.28
N ASP A 15 -1.65 -1.85 12.10
CA ASP A 15 -1.19 -2.63 13.26
C ASP A 15 -2.00 -2.33 14.53
N LEU A 16 -2.54 -1.10 14.66
CA LEU A 16 -3.28 -0.67 15.86
C LEU A 16 -4.79 -0.61 15.63
N ALA A 17 -5.23 -0.18 14.45
CA ALA A 17 -6.66 -0.04 14.14
C ALA A 17 -7.26 -1.27 13.43
N GLY A 18 -6.44 -2.29 13.11
CA GLY A 18 -6.91 -3.51 12.44
C GLY A 18 -7.41 -3.28 11.01
N ALA A 19 -6.99 -2.19 10.36
CA ALA A 19 -7.37 -1.90 8.99
C ALA A 19 -6.68 -2.86 8.01
N LYS A 20 -7.31 -3.05 6.86
CA LYS A 20 -6.68 -3.72 5.70
C LYS A 20 -6.10 -2.66 4.78
N GLY A 21 -4.84 -2.84 4.40
CA GLY A 21 -4.14 -1.90 3.52
C GLY A 21 -3.82 -2.48 2.15
N ALA A 22 -3.61 -1.55 1.21
CA ALA A 22 -3.03 -1.77 -0.10
C ALA A 22 -2.20 -0.52 -0.44
N ALA A 23 -1.13 -0.69 -1.21
CA ALA A 23 -0.25 0.39 -1.62
C ALA A 23 0.21 0.20 -3.07
N VAL A 24 0.31 1.30 -3.80
CA VAL A 24 0.76 1.35 -5.18
C VAL A 24 1.49 2.66 -5.43
N ILE A 25 2.54 2.63 -6.23
CA ILE A 25 3.25 3.83 -6.68
C ILE A 25 2.57 4.33 -7.95
N MET A 26 2.20 5.61 -7.95
CA MET A 26 1.55 6.31 -9.04
C MET A 26 2.48 7.40 -9.62
N GLY A 27 2.17 7.88 -10.84
CA GLY A 27 2.90 8.95 -11.52
C GLY A 27 3.89 8.47 -12.59
N ALA A 28 4.14 7.16 -12.70
CA ALA A 28 4.77 6.53 -13.85
C ALA A 28 3.74 6.25 -14.96
N THR A 29 4.19 5.77 -16.13
CA THR A 29 3.31 5.38 -17.25
C THR A 29 2.33 4.26 -16.90
N VAL A 30 2.68 3.42 -15.93
CA VAL A 30 1.84 2.33 -15.41
C VAL A 30 1.96 2.27 -13.88
N PRO A 31 0.95 1.76 -13.15
CA PRO A 31 1.05 1.57 -11.70
C PRO A 31 2.14 0.56 -11.33
N ILE A 32 2.87 0.81 -10.25
CA ILE A 32 3.95 -0.08 -9.78
C ILE A 32 3.63 -0.60 -8.38
N VAL A 33 3.62 -1.92 -8.21
CA VAL A 33 3.45 -2.58 -6.91
C VAL A 33 4.82 -2.72 -6.24
N LEU A 34 5.06 -1.95 -5.18
CA LEU A 34 6.23 -2.07 -4.32
C LEU A 34 5.78 -2.43 -2.91
N THR A 35 6.12 -3.63 -2.45
CA THR A 35 5.66 -4.16 -1.16
C THR A 35 6.73 -4.04 -0.08
N SER A 36 6.32 -3.93 1.17
CA SER A 36 7.21 -4.07 2.32
C SER A 36 7.43 -5.54 2.64
N ARG A 37 8.61 -5.87 3.18
CA ARG A 37 8.88 -7.20 3.75
C ARG A 37 7.90 -7.53 4.88
N ALA A 38 7.43 -6.53 5.62
CA ALA A 38 6.50 -6.70 6.73
C ALA A 38 5.04 -6.87 6.28
N ASP A 39 4.72 -6.69 4.99
CA ASP A 39 3.34 -6.78 4.52
C ASP A 39 2.87 -8.24 4.51
N SER A 40 1.63 -8.44 4.95
CA SER A 40 0.96 -9.74 4.90
C SER A 40 0.67 -10.18 3.45
N ALA A 41 0.41 -11.46 3.24
CA ALA A 41 0.00 -11.97 1.94
C ALA A 41 -1.29 -11.28 1.42
N GLU A 42 -2.22 -10.96 2.33
CA GLU A 42 -3.46 -10.24 2.00
C GLU A 42 -3.17 -8.82 1.51
N THR A 43 -2.31 -8.06 2.20
CA THR A 43 -1.91 -6.71 1.79
C THR A 43 -1.22 -6.72 0.42
N LYS A 44 -0.35 -7.70 0.16
CA LYS A 44 0.31 -7.83 -1.15
C LYS A 44 -0.70 -8.12 -2.27
N LEU A 45 -1.65 -9.02 -2.03
CA LEU A 45 -2.70 -9.33 -3.01
C LEU A 45 -3.61 -8.12 -3.27
N ALA A 46 -4.00 -7.41 -2.22
CA ALA A 46 -4.81 -6.20 -2.32
C ALA A 46 -4.09 -5.10 -3.13
N SER A 47 -2.78 -4.93 -2.93
CA SER A 47 -1.95 -4.02 -3.73
C SER A 47 -1.91 -4.39 -5.22
N ILE A 48 -1.82 -5.69 -5.55
CA ILE A 48 -1.89 -6.16 -6.94
C ILE A 48 -3.26 -5.88 -7.55
N ALA A 49 -4.34 -6.18 -6.83
CA ALA A 49 -5.70 -5.90 -7.28
C ALA A 49 -5.93 -4.40 -7.51
N LEU A 50 -5.43 -3.56 -6.59
CA LEU A 50 -5.48 -2.10 -6.71
C LEU A 50 -4.73 -1.62 -7.95
N ALA A 51 -3.52 -2.11 -8.18
CA ALA A 51 -2.74 -1.76 -9.37
C ALA A 51 -3.45 -2.18 -10.67
N SER A 52 -4.08 -3.36 -10.70
CA SER A 52 -4.87 -3.82 -11.85
C SER A 52 -6.07 -2.93 -12.13
N LEU A 53 -6.73 -2.40 -11.09
CA LEU A 53 -7.87 -1.49 -11.23
C LEU A 53 -7.45 -0.09 -11.71
N LEU A 54 -6.26 0.37 -11.32
CA LEU A 54 -5.75 1.69 -11.70
C LEU A 54 -5.05 1.69 -13.06
N GLY A 55 -4.58 0.54 -13.52
CA GLY A 55 -3.90 0.37 -14.80
C GLY A 55 -4.82 0.00 -15.97
N SER A 56 -6.12 -0.22 -15.70
CA SER A 56 -7.14 -0.49 -16.72
C SER A 56 -7.71 0.77 -17.34
#